data_AF-A0A061N8X5-F1
#
_entry.id   AF-A0A061N8X5-F1
#
_cell.length_a   1.000
_cell.length_b   1.000
_cell.length_c   1.000
_cell.angle_alpha   90.00
_cell.angle_beta   90.00
_cell.angle_gamma   90.00
#
_symmetry.space_group_name_H-M   'P 1'
#
loop_
_entity.id
_entity.type
_entity.pdbx_description
1 polymer ?
#
loop_
_entity_poly.entity_id
_entity_poly.type
_entity_poly.pdbx_seq_one_letter_code
_entity_poly.pdbx_strand_id
1 'polypeptide(L)'
;MSKKMDQVEQIDTYLMLGIGEVHGRDGVNWLLNHIQKDYALMENGTEKRVKPFSHGKRSTFHHSIGKRTAYRFNLADQHILQQTVDVTKTSSRFFMTQSWRLSELSYSRSLDYPICYVWK
;
A
#
# COMPACT_ATOMS: atom_id res chain seq x y z
N MET A 1 32.84 0.86 -2.11
CA MET A 1 32.46 -0.51 -2.53
C MET A 1 30.93 -0.60 -2.52
N SER A 2 30.31 -0.69 -3.70
CA SER A 2 28.86 -0.91 -3.81
C SER A 2 28.58 -2.37 -3.50
N LYS A 3 27.84 -2.64 -2.41
CA LYS A 3 27.45 -3.98 -2.00
C LYS A 3 26.41 -4.48 -3.00
N LYS A 4 26.82 -5.31 -3.97
CA LYS A 4 25.87 -6.05 -4.81
C LYS A 4 25.07 -6.99 -3.90
N MET A 5 23.74 -6.90 -3.97
CA MET A 5 22.86 -7.89 -3.36
C MET A 5 22.84 -9.11 -4.28
N ASP A 6 23.47 -10.20 -3.86
CA ASP A 6 23.50 -11.44 -4.65
C ASP A 6 22.13 -12.11 -4.73
N GLN A 7 21.24 -11.85 -3.76
CA GLN A 7 19.86 -12.33 -3.76
C GLN A 7 18.95 -11.36 -3.00
N VAL A 8 17.75 -11.10 -3.52
CA VAL A 8 16.74 -10.24 -2.90
C VAL A 8 15.61 -11.11 -2.37
N GLU A 9 15.48 -11.23 -1.05
CA GLU A 9 14.41 -12.06 -0.46
C GLU A 9 13.06 -11.33 -0.44
N GLN A 10 13.07 -10.02 -0.16
CA GLN A 10 11.84 -9.25 -0.01
C GLN A 10 12.01 -7.81 -0.49
N ILE A 11 10.99 -7.33 -1.22
CA ILE A 11 10.85 -5.92 -1.58
C ILE A 11 9.57 -5.38 -0.94
N ASP A 12 9.72 -4.34 -0.10
CA ASP A 12 8.58 -3.54 0.38
C ASP A 12 8.63 -2.16 -0.28
N THR A 13 7.63 -1.86 -1.11
CA THR A 13 7.44 -0.52 -1.68
C THR A 13 6.51 0.27 -0.77
N TYR A 14 6.88 1.50 -0.44
CA TYR A 14 6.08 2.38 0.41
C TYR A 14 5.58 3.57 -0.40
N LEU A 15 4.25 3.68 -0.50
CA LEU A 15 3.56 4.84 -1.04
C LEU A 15 3.05 5.70 0.12
N MET A 16 3.51 6.94 0.15
CA MET A 16 2.99 7.99 1.03
C MET A 16 2.02 8.86 0.24
N LEU A 17 0.75 8.93 0.63
CA LEU A 17 -0.17 9.92 0.04
C LEU A 17 -0.26 11.18 0.89
N GLY A 18 -0.04 12.32 0.25
CA GLY A 18 -0.26 13.64 0.82
C GLY A 18 -1.66 14.17 0.49
N ILE A 19 -2.39 14.63 1.50
CA ILE A 19 -3.60 15.45 1.28
C ILE A 19 -3.11 16.80 0.72
N GLY A 20 -3.17 16.97 -0.59
CA GLY A 20 -2.65 18.15 -1.29
C GLY A 20 -1.94 17.84 -2.61
N GLU A 21 -1.66 16.58 -2.89
CA GLU A 21 -1.19 16.18 -4.21
C GLU A 21 -2.34 16.18 -5.22
N VAL A 22 -2.10 16.78 -6.39
CA VAL A 22 -3.07 16.74 -7.49
C VAL A 22 -2.98 15.36 -8.12
N HIS A 23 -3.91 14.50 -7.73
CA HIS A 23 -4.07 13.20 -8.37
C HIS A 23 -5.08 13.31 -9.52
N GLY A 24 -4.80 12.62 -10.63
CA GLY A 24 -5.79 12.48 -11.70
C GLY A 24 -7.06 11.81 -11.17
N ARG A 25 -8.23 12.28 -11.63
CA ARG A 25 -9.55 11.79 -11.20
C ARG A 25 -9.66 10.26 -11.25
N ASP A 26 -9.10 9.65 -12.30
CA ASP A 26 -9.16 8.20 -12.51
C ASP A 26 -8.29 7.43 -11.51
N GLY A 27 -7.14 7.99 -11.12
CA GLY A 27 -6.27 7.38 -10.10
C GLY A 27 -6.94 7.35 -8.73
N VAL A 28 -7.63 8.43 -8.36
CA VAL A 28 -8.41 8.50 -7.12
C VAL A 28 -9.61 7.54 -7.16
N ASN A 29 -10.36 7.53 -8.25
CA ASN A 29 -11.49 6.61 -8.43
C ASN A 29 -11.04 5.16 -8.36
N TRP A 30 -9.91 4.83 -9.00
CA TRP A 30 -9.32 3.51 -8.90
C TRP A 30 -8.95 3.17 -7.46
N LEU A 31 -8.28 4.07 -6.73
CA LEU A 31 -7.92 3.86 -5.32
C LEU A 31 -9.15 3.54 -4.46
N LEU A 32 -10.20 4.37 -4.57
CA LEU A 32 -11.46 4.18 -3.85
C LEU A 32 -12.13 2.85 -4.19
N ASN A 33 -12.16 2.49 -5.48
CA ASN A 33 -12.72 1.22 -5.93
C ASN A 33 -11.94 -0.01 -5.46
N HIS A 34 -10.68 0.14 -5.05
CA HIS A 34 -9.82 -0.96 -4.60
C HIS A 34 -9.57 -0.94 -3.09
N ILE A 35 -10.07 0.08 -2.38
CA ILE A 35 -9.81 0.29 -0.95
C ILE A 35 -10.32 -0.86 -0.07
N GLN A 36 -11.37 -1.57 -0.51
CA GLN A 36 -11.98 -2.69 0.22
C GLN A 36 -11.86 -4.04 -0.50
N LYS A 37 -11.22 -4.08 -1.68
CA LYS A 37 -11.16 -5.30 -2.49
C LYS A 37 -10.00 -6.19 -2.06
N ASP A 38 -10.33 -7.38 -1.56
CA ASP A 38 -9.36 -8.45 -1.36
C ASP A 38 -8.61 -8.74 -2.67
N TYR A 39 -7.31 -8.97 -2.58
CA TYR A 39 -6.44 -9.15 -3.75
C TYR A 39 -5.48 -10.32 -3.55
N ALA A 40 -4.93 -10.79 -4.66
CA ALA A 40 -3.92 -11.84 -4.68
C ALA A 40 -2.53 -11.24 -4.45
N LEU A 41 -1.75 -11.88 -3.59
CA LEU A 41 -0.35 -11.55 -3.34
C LEU A 41 0.48 -12.82 -3.47
N MET A 42 1.54 -12.76 -4.28
CA MET A 42 2.52 -13.84 -4.37
C MET A 42 3.48 -13.78 -3.18
N GLU A 43 3.55 -14.88 -2.42
CA GLU A 43 4.55 -15.09 -1.38
C GLU A 43 5.12 -16.50 -1.52
N ASN A 44 6.45 -16.61 -1.68
CA ASN A 44 7.15 -17.90 -1.79
C ASN A 44 6.59 -18.77 -2.92
N GLY A 45 6.29 -18.18 -4.08
CA GLY A 45 5.72 -18.89 -5.23
C GLY A 45 4.25 -19.31 -5.06
N THR A 46 3.60 -18.94 -3.95
CA THR A 46 2.19 -19.26 -3.68
C THR A 46 1.34 -18.00 -3.69
N GLU A 47 0.21 -18.05 -4.40
CA GLU A 47 -0.77 -16.97 -4.38
C GLU A 47 -1.59 -17.02 -3.08
N LYS A 48 -1.65 -15.89 -2.36
CA LYS A 48 -2.45 -15.74 -1.15
C LYS A 48 -3.44 -14.60 -1.31
N ARG A 49 -4.70 -14.85 -0.94
CA ARG A 49 -5.71 -13.80 -0.87
C ARG A 49 -5.54 -12.98 0.40
N VAL A 50 -5.34 -11.68 0.25
CA VAL A 50 -5.07 -10.75 1.34
C VAL A 50 -6.06 -9.59 1.33
N LYS A 51 -6.36 -9.10 2.53
CA LYS A 51 -7.23 -7.94 2.75
C LYS A 51 -6.40 -6.66 2.62
N PRO A 52 -6.89 -5.61 1.93
CA PRO A 52 -6.29 -4.28 2.00
C PRO A 52 -6.21 -3.77 3.45
N PHE A 53 -5.28 -2.87 3.71
CA PHE A 53 -5.06 -2.25 5.02
C PHE A 53 -4.79 -3.23 6.18
N SER A 54 -4.39 -4.46 5.85
CA SER A 54 -3.96 -5.46 6.82
C SER A 54 -2.43 -5.46 7.00
N HIS A 55 -1.95 -6.16 8.03
CA HIS A 55 -0.53 -6.36 8.31
C HIS A 55 0.29 -5.06 8.31
N GLY A 56 -0.08 -4.12 9.19
CA GLY A 56 0.65 -2.88 9.39
C GLY A 56 2.12 -3.13 9.73
N LYS A 57 3.04 -2.46 9.01
CA LYS A 57 4.48 -2.50 9.27
C LYS A 57 4.94 -1.13 9.69
N ARG A 58 5.57 -1.05 10.85
CA ARG A 58 6.14 0.20 11.38
C ARG A 58 7.54 0.39 10.81
N SER A 59 7.74 1.50 10.11
CA SER A 59 9.01 1.85 9.47
C SER A 59 9.43 3.26 9.86
N THR A 60 10.75 3.49 9.92
CA THR A 60 11.34 4.82 10.12
C THR A 60 11.75 5.36 8.76
N PHE A 61 11.18 6.51 8.39
CA PHE A 61 11.50 7.22 7.16
C PHE A 61 12.45 8.39 7.45
N HIS A 62 12.86 9.10 6.39
CA HIS A 62 13.69 10.30 6.50
C HIS A 62 13.11 11.31 7.51
N HIS A 63 13.96 12.17 8.07
CA HIS A 63 13.67 12.96 9.29
C HIS A 63 12.35 13.75 9.23
N SER A 64 11.97 14.26 8.05
CA SER A 64 10.72 15.00 7.83
C SER A 64 9.43 14.15 7.94
N ILE A 65 9.51 12.85 7.68
CA ILE A 65 8.37 11.91 7.71
C ILE A 65 8.31 11.17 9.06
N GLY A 66 9.47 10.82 9.61
CA GLY A 66 9.57 10.13 10.90
C GLY A 66 9.04 8.69 10.88
N LYS A 67 8.54 8.20 12.03
CA LYS A 67 8.03 6.83 12.17
C LYS A 67 6.58 6.76 11.71
N ARG A 68 6.26 5.81 10.82
CA ARG A 68 4.89 5.58 10.33
C ARG A 68 4.57 4.10 10.26
N THR A 69 3.29 3.76 10.39
CA THR A 69 2.78 2.42 10.15
C THR A 69 2.14 2.41 8.76
N ALA A 70 2.70 1.60 7.87
CA ALA A 70 2.20 1.43 6.52
C ALA A 70 1.54 0.06 6.34
N TYR A 71 0.39 0.04 5.70
CA TYR A 71 -0.46 -1.15 5.58
C TYR A 71 -0.47 -1.67 4.16
N ARG A 72 -0.66 -2.97 3.98
CA ARG A 72 -0.59 -3.57 2.65
C ARG A 72 -1.73 -3.07 1.75
N PHE A 73 -1.41 -2.79 0.48
CA PHE A 73 -2.37 -2.32 -0.50
C PHE A 73 -2.06 -2.90 -1.89
N ASN A 74 -3.10 -3.10 -2.70
CA ASN A 74 -2.95 -3.66 -4.04
C ASN A 74 -2.50 -2.59 -5.04
N LEU A 75 -1.20 -2.40 -5.23
CA LEU A 75 -0.67 -1.54 -6.29
C LEU A 75 -0.16 -2.38 -7.46
N ALA A 76 -0.18 -1.81 -8.67
CA ALA A 76 0.32 -2.49 -9.87
C ALA A 76 1.81 -2.87 -9.75
N ASP A 77 2.62 -2.00 -9.14
CA ASP A 77 4.07 -2.14 -9.04
C ASP A 77 4.51 -3.48 -8.44
N GLN A 78 3.78 -3.99 -7.43
CA GLN A 78 4.17 -5.25 -6.79
C GLN A 78 4.07 -6.45 -7.74
N HIS A 79 3.12 -6.41 -8.68
CA HIS A 79 2.90 -7.49 -9.64
C HIS A 79 3.97 -7.47 -10.73
N ILE A 80 4.36 -6.27 -11.17
CA ILE A 80 5.44 -6.08 -12.14
C ILE A 80 6.78 -6.51 -11.52
N LEU A 81 7.06 -6.09 -10.29
CA LEU A 81 8.29 -6.45 -9.57
C LEU A 81 8.41 -7.96 -9.37
N GLN A 82 7.30 -8.64 -9.05
CA GLN A 82 7.29 -10.09 -8.90
C GLN A 82 7.63 -10.85 -10.20
N GLN A 83 7.39 -10.24 -11.37
CA GLN A 83 7.67 -10.84 -12.68
C GLN A 83 9.05 -10.46 -13.24
N THR A 84 9.61 -9.34 -12.78
CA THR A 84 10.82 -8.75 -13.37
C THR A 84 12.06 -8.94 -12.51
N VAL A 85 11.90 -9.19 -11.22
CA VAL A 85 12.99 -9.43 -10.27
C VAL A 85 12.82 -10.82 -9.67
N ASP A 86 13.91 -11.58 -9.59
CA ASP A 86 13.94 -12.84 -8.84
C ASP A 86 13.88 -12.54 -7.34
N VAL A 87 12.64 -12.43 -6.83
CA VAL A 87 12.33 -12.08 -5.45
C VAL A 87 11.28 -13.02 -4.87
N THR A 88 11.52 -13.50 -3.66
CA THR A 88 10.61 -14.43 -2.97
C THR A 88 9.27 -13.77 -2.62
N LYS A 89 9.29 -12.46 -2.36
CA LYS A 89 8.13 -11.71 -1.89
C LYS A 89 8.20 -10.23 -2.23
N THR A 90 7.12 -9.72 -2.83
CA THR A 90 6.90 -8.28 -3.00
C THR A 90 5.71 -7.82 -2.16
N SER A 91 5.72 -6.60 -1.65
CA SER A 91 4.57 -6.01 -0.97
C SER A 91 4.53 -4.51 -1.18
N SER A 92 3.39 -4.00 -1.65
CA SER A 92 3.13 -2.56 -1.66
C SER A 92 2.42 -2.14 -0.37
N ARG A 93 2.87 -1.03 0.22
CA ARG A 93 2.41 -0.53 1.51
C ARG A 93 2.06 0.93 1.42
N PHE A 94 0.99 1.28 2.09
CA PHE A 94 0.35 2.57 2.01
C PHE A 94 0.29 3.24 3.39
N PHE A 95 0.62 4.53 3.45
CA PHE A 95 0.32 5.39 4.61
C PHE A 95 0.05 6.83 4.14
N MET A 96 -0.58 7.67 4.97
CA MET A 96 -0.71 9.11 4.65
C MET A 96 0.06 10.01 5.60
N THR A 97 0.29 11.24 5.13
CA THR A 97 1.07 12.27 5.81
C THR A 97 0.41 12.79 7.08
N GLN A 98 -0.92 12.95 7.11
CA GLN A 98 -1.67 13.38 8.29
C GLN A 98 -2.05 12.19 9.18
N SER A 99 -2.22 12.41 10.49
CA SER A 99 -2.64 11.39 11.46
C SER A 99 -4.14 11.07 11.37
N TRP A 100 -4.67 10.84 10.17
CA TRP A 100 -5.92 10.09 10.06
C TRP A 100 -5.64 8.63 10.46
N ARG A 101 -6.46 8.06 11.34
CA ARG A 101 -6.26 6.67 11.76
C ARG A 101 -6.68 5.77 10.62
N LEU A 102 -5.73 5.20 9.87
CA LEU A 102 -6.02 4.19 8.83
C LEU A 102 -6.86 3.00 9.34
N SER A 103 -6.84 2.76 10.66
CA SER A 103 -7.73 1.81 11.32
C SER A 103 -9.23 2.15 11.20
N GLU A 104 -9.60 3.43 11.07
CA GLU A 104 -11.00 3.86 10.90
C GLU A 104 -11.54 3.50 9.51
N LEU A 105 -10.71 3.48 8.45
CA LEU A 105 -11.10 2.96 7.13
C LEU A 105 -11.26 1.44 7.13
N SER A 106 -10.39 0.74 7.86
CA SER A 106 -10.54 -0.70 8.08
C SER A 106 -11.82 -1.02 8.88
N TYR A 107 -12.24 -0.12 9.77
CA TYR A 107 -13.45 -0.25 10.60
C TYR A 107 -14.75 0.03 9.82
N SER A 108 -14.70 0.93 8.82
CA SER A 108 -15.83 1.19 7.90
C SER A 108 -16.30 -0.05 7.11
N ARG A 109 -15.59 -1.18 7.19
CA ARG A 109 -15.97 -2.47 6.60
C ARG A 109 -17.30 -3.04 7.11
N SER A 110 -17.84 -2.54 8.23
CA SER A 110 -19.11 -3.02 8.81
C SER A 110 -20.31 -2.11 8.58
N LEU A 111 -20.14 -0.93 7.96
CA LEU A 111 -21.24 0.00 7.70
C LEU A 111 -21.11 0.53 6.27
N ASP A 112 -22.08 0.14 5.45
CA ASP A 112 -22.26 0.45 4.04
C ASP A 112 -22.54 1.96 3.84
N TYR A 113 -21.50 2.79 3.94
CA TYR A 113 -21.62 4.24 3.72
C TYR A 113 -20.93 4.68 2.41
N PRO A 114 -21.64 5.42 1.54
CA PRO A 114 -21.02 6.08 0.40
C PRO A 114 -20.15 7.24 0.92
N ILE A 115 -18.84 7.12 0.77
CA ILE A 115 -17.92 8.21 1.10
C ILE A 115 -18.01 9.25 -0.03
N CYS A 116 -18.94 10.20 0.12
CA CYS A 116 -19.03 11.38 -0.71
C CYS A 116 -17.84 12.32 -0.41
N TYR A 117 -16.94 12.49 -1.38
CA TYR A 117 -16.04 13.63 -1.37
C TYR A 117 -16.77 14.85 -1.96
N VAL A 118 -16.86 15.91 -1.16
CA VAL A 118 -17.31 17.24 -1.58
C VAL A 118 -16.27 17.81 -2.53
N TRP A 119 -16.66 17.98 -3.80
CA TRP A 119 -15.93 18.79 -4.77
C TRP A 119 -16.47 20.22 -4.68
N LYS A 120 -15.58 21.19 -4.53
CA LYS A 120 -15.86 22.58 -4.85
C LYS A 120 -15.13 22.93 -6.14
#